data_AF-A0A955CBF0-F1
#
_entry.id   AF-A0A955CBF0-F1
#
_cell.length_a   1.000
_cell.length_b   1.000
_cell.length_c   1.000
_cell.angle_alpha   90.00
_cell.angle_beta   90.00
_cell.angle_gamma   90.00
#
_symmetry.space_group_name_H-M   'P 1'
#
loop_
_entity.id
_entity.type
_entity.pdbx_description
1 polymer ?
#
loop_
_entity_poly.entity_id
_entity_poly.type
_entity_poly.pdbx_seq_one_letter_code
_entity_poly.pdbx_strand_id
1 'polypeptide(L)'
;MRRRRKITLACLAIASILYVGLVKAQNLYRVRIMGKNDLAYALCSFIACHHGRFPTGLNELIDAGIAIPGENGAMRIAQSDCWEPEGKVYGEPLPAWFLDETAIAWGADLASLKVDGSRVVDSDGNSVQLITFVDDANVPSSLSRIIVEQARRYFPDAP
;
A
#
# COMPACT_ATOMS: atom_id res chain seq x y z
N MET A 1 3.63 -52.06 19.24
CA MET A 1 3.65 -50.67 19.76
C MET A 1 4.57 -49.70 19.00
N ARG A 2 5.72 -50.13 18.43
CA ARG A 2 6.66 -49.21 17.72
C ARG A 2 6.12 -48.54 16.45
N ARG A 3 5.26 -49.20 15.65
CA ARG A 3 4.68 -48.60 14.43
C ARG A 3 3.66 -47.49 14.71
N ARG A 4 2.84 -47.63 15.77
CA ARG A 4 1.85 -46.59 16.16
C ARG A 4 2.54 -45.29 16.61
N ARG A 5 3.62 -45.37 17.40
CA ARG A 5 4.40 -44.19 17.82
C ARG A 5 5.03 -43.43 16.65
N LYS A 6 5.48 -44.13 15.59
CA LYS A 6 6.06 -43.50 14.39
C LYS A 6 5.02 -42.71 13.57
N ILE A 7 3.80 -43.24 13.45
CA ILE A 7 2.71 -42.56 12.72
C ILE A 7 2.30 -41.28 13.46
N THR A 8 2.13 -41.34 14.78
CA THR A 8 1.78 -40.16 15.59
C THR A 8 2.83 -39.05 15.48
N LEU A 9 4.13 -39.40 15.48
CA LEU A 9 5.21 -38.43 15.33
C LEU A 9 5.20 -37.75 13.94
N ALA A 10 4.93 -38.53 12.88
CA ALA A 10 4.82 -38.01 11.53
C ALA A 10 3.62 -37.05 11.36
N CYS A 11 2.46 -37.38 11.94
CA CYS A 11 1.30 -36.49 11.93
C CYS A 11 1.55 -35.17 12.67
N LEU A 12 2.24 -35.22 13.83
CA LEU A 12 2.63 -34.02 14.58
C LEU A 12 3.60 -33.14 13.80
N ALA A 13 4.57 -33.74 13.11
CA ALA A 13 5.51 -33.00 12.27
C ALA A 13 4.80 -32.28 11.09
N ILE A 14 3.89 -32.98 10.40
CA ILE A 14 3.11 -32.40 9.30
C ILE A 14 2.21 -31.26 9.81
N ALA A 15 1.50 -31.47 10.93
CA ALA A 15 0.65 -30.45 11.54
C ALA A 15 1.45 -29.19 11.94
N SER A 16 2.67 -29.37 12.46
CA SER A 16 3.55 -28.25 12.84
C SER A 16 4.02 -27.45 11.61
N ILE A 17 4.40 -28.13 10.53
CA ILE A 17 4.80 -27.47 9.26
C ILE A 17 3.63 -26.68 8.67
N LEU A 18 2.43 -27.28 8.63
CA LEU A 18 1.22 -26.62 8.15
C LEU A 18 0.87 -25.39 8.98
N TYR A 19 0.94 -25.49 10.31
CA TYR A 19 0.68 -24.37 11.21
C TYR A 19 1.65 -23.21 10.97
N VAL A 20 2.96 -23.49 10.92
CA VAL A 20 3.97 -22.45 10.64
C VAL A 20 3.77 -21.83 9.25
N GLY A 21 3.44 -22.64 8.24
CA GLY A 21 3.11 -22.15 6.90
C GLY A 21 1.90 -21.22 6.89
N LEU A 22 0.82 -21.60 7.59
CA LEU A 22 -0.39 -20.80 7.70
C LEU A 22 -0.13 -19.46 8.42
N VAL A 23 0.59 -19.49 9.53
CA VAL A 23 0.96 -18.27 10.28
C VAL A 23 1.83 -17.34 9.44
N LYS A 24 2.83 -17.88 8.72
CA LYS A 24 3.64 -17.08 7.80
C LYS A 24 2.80 -16.48 6.67
N ALA A 25 1.88 -17.24 6.08
CA ALA A 25 1.00 -16.77 5.03
C ALA A 25 0.06 -15.65 5.54
N GLN A 26 -0.51 -15.81 6.73
CA GLN A 26 -1.35 -14.77 7.37
C GLN A 26 -0.55 -13.49 7.65
N ASN A 27 0.67 -13.61 8.16
CA ASN A 27 1.54 -12.46 8.40
C ASN A 27 1.90 -11.74 7.10
N LEU A 28 2.29 -12.47 6.05
CA LEU A 28 2.58 -11.89 4.74
C LEU A 28 1.36 -11.18 4.14
N TYR A 29 0.18 -11.80 4.26
CA TYR A 29 -1.06 -11.19 3.79
C TYR A 29 -1.41 -9.91 4.55
N ARG A 30 -1.25 -9.90 5.88
CA ARG A 30 -1.47 -8.72 6.71
C ARG A 30 -0.50 -7.60 6.37
N VAL A 31 0.80 -7.90 6.28
CA VAL A 31 1.82 -6.92 5.86
C VAL A 31 1.49 -6.35 4.50
N ARG A 32 1.09 -7.20 3.53
CA ARG A 32 0.69 -6.74 2.20
C ARG A 32 -0.49 -5.76 2.27
N ILE A 33 -1.60 -6.12 2.92
CA ILE A 33 -2.79 -5.25 3.01
C ILE A 33 -2.48 -3.94 3.73
N MET A 34 -1.85 -4.02 4.90
CA MET A 34 -1.54 -2.84 5.69
C MET A 34 -0.58 -1.93 4.91
N GLY A 35 0.44 -2.51 4.27
CA GLY A 35 1.36 -1.75 3.45
C GLY A 35 0.74 -1.00 2.29
N LYS A 36 -0.30 -1.56 1.63
CA LYS A 36 -0.99 -0.84 0.54
C LYS A 36 -1.69 0.40 1.06
N ASN A 37 -2.34 0.26 2.22
CA ASN A 37 -3.06 1.36 2.86
C ASN A 37 -2.11 2.42 3.41
N ASP A 38 -0.99 2.02 4.01
CA ASP A 38 0.03 2.94 4.53
C ASP A 38 0.67 3.74 3.39
N LEU A 39 0.96 3.10 2.26
CA LEU A 39 1.48 3.77 1.08
C LEU A 39 0.46 4.72 0.45
N ALA A 40 -0.80 4.29 0.29
CA ALA A 40 -1.87 5.18 -0.14
C ALA A 40 -2.03 6.35 0.83
N TYR A 41 -1.82 6.12 2.13
CA TYR A 41 -1.85 7.17 3.15
C TYR A 41 -0.73 8.18 2.98
N ALA A 42 0.49 7.71 2.72
CA ALA A 42 1.64 8.56 2.44
C ALA A 42 1.38 9.48 1.23
N LEU A 43 0.82 8.91 0.15
CA LEU A 43 0.50 9.65 -1.07
C LEU A 43 -0.59 10.70 -0.84
N CYS A 44 -1.66 10.36 -0.14
CA CYS A 44 -2.73 11.31 0.20
C CYS A 44 -2.24 12.42 1.12
N SER A 45 -1.39 12.08 2.11
CA SER A 45 -0.75 13.06 2.99
C SER A 45 0.11 14.05 2.20
N PHE A 46 0.89 13.55 1.24
CA PHE A 46 1.71 14.38 0.38
C PHE A 46 0.86 15.33 -0.46
N ILE A 47 -0.20 14.81 -1.11
CA ILE A 47 -1.14 15.61 -1.90
C ILE A 47 -1.75 16.72 -1.04
N ALA A 48 -2.15 16.42 0.20
CA ALA A 48 -2.70 17.40 1.13
C ALA A 48 -1.67 18.48 1.51
N CYS A 49 -0.42 18.10 1.81
CA CYS A 49 0.64 19.05 2.15
C CYS A 49 1.16 19.85 0.94
N HIS A 50 1.03 19.33 -0.28
CA HIS A 50 1.65 19.89 -1.49
C HIS A 50 0.62 20.32 -2.55
N HIS A 51 -0.49 20.89 -2.11
CA HIS A 51 -1.47 21.58 -2.97
C HIS A 51 -2.04 20.73 -4.11
N GLY A 52 -2.33 19.46 -3.86
CA GLY A 52 -2.98 18.58 -4.84
C GLY A 52 -2.00 17.86 -5.77
N ARG A 53 -0.71 18.19 -5.69
CA ARG A 53 0.33 17.60 -6.53
C ARG A 53 0.64 16.16 -6.14
N PHE A 54 0.79 15.29 -7.13
CA PHE A 54 1.31 13.94 -6.92
C PHE A 54 2.84 13.95 -6.81
N PRO A 55 3.44 13.14 -5.92
CA PRO A 55 4.89 13.07 -5.80
C PRO A 55 5.54 12.50 -7.07
N THR A 56 6.73 12.99 -7.42
CA THR A 56 7.52 12.51 -8.57
C THR A 56 8.43 11.34 -8.21
N GLY A 57 8.49 10.96 -6.94
CA GLY A 57 9.27 9.82 -6.48
C GLY A 57 9.24 9.66 -4.97
N LEU A 58 9.76 8.53 -4.51
CA LEU A 58 9.86 8.18 -3.10
C LEU A 58 10.66 9.20 -2.27
N ASN A 59 11.70 9.79 -2.86
CA ASN A 59 12.54 10.78 -2.17
C ASN A 59 11.74 12.00 -1.72
N GLU A 60 10.72 12.43 -2.47
CA GLU A 60 9.91 13.56 -2.04
C GLU A 60 9.07 13.25 -0.80
N LEU A 61 8.62 11.99 -0.64
CA LEU A 61 7.95 11.55 0.58
C LEU A 61 8.90 11.55 1.77
N ILE A 62 10.18 11.19 1.54
CA ILE A 62 11.23 11.19 2.57
C ILE A 62 11.57 12.63 2.97
N ASP A 63 11.80 13.50 1.99
CA ASP A 63 12.15 14.91 2.20
C ASP A 63 11.01 15.67 2.90
N ALA A 64 9.74 15.32 2.62
CA ALA A 64 8.57 15.84 3.31
C ALA A 64 8.37 15.25 4.73
N GLY A 65 9.21 14.31 5.17
CA GLY A 65 9.11 13.64 6.47
C GLY A 65 7.95 12.66 6.59
N ILE A 66 7.25 12.36 5.49
CA ILE A 66 6.11 11.43 5.44
C ILE A 66 6.58 9.98 5.37
N ALA A 67 7.74 9.73 4.77
CA ALA A 67 8.39 8.42 4.73
C ALA A 67 9.72 8.47 5.50
N ILE A 68 9.90 7.56 6.46
CA ILE A 68 11.11 7.45 7.25
C ILE A 68 11.83 6.15 6.86
N PRO A 69 13.02 6.22 6.26
CA PRO A 69 13.81 5.02 5.98
C PRO A 69 14.27 4.37 7.29
N GLY A 70 14.10 3.06 7.37
CA GLY A 70 14.54 2.21 8.47
C GLY A 70 15.71 1.30 8.05
N GLU A 71 16.08 0.40 8.94
CA GLU A 71 17.15 -0.57 8.68
C GLU A 71 16.79 -1.52 7.52
N ASN A 72 17.81 -1.97 6.78
CA ASN A 72 17.67 -2.93 5.67
C ASN A 72 16.72 -2.47 4.54
N GLY A 73 16.55 -1.16 4.34
CA GLY A 73 15.67 -0.60 3.32
C GLY A 73 14.18 -0.70 3.67
N ALA A 74 13.85 -1.09 4.89
CA ALA A 74 12.48 -0.97 5.37
C ALA A 74 12.06 0.51 5.41
N MET A 75 10.77 0.78 5.33
CA MET A 75 10.21 2.13 5.33
C MET A 75 9.06 2.22 6.32
N ARG A 76 9.06 3.25 7.15
CA ARG A 76 7.90 3.59 7.98
C ARG A 76 7.20 4.79 7.37
N ILE A 77 5.88 4.73 7.26
CA ILE A 77 5.09 5.92 6.94
C ILE A 77 4.79 6.65 8.24
N ALA A 78 5.23 7.90 8.33
CA ALA A 78 4.95 8.78 9.45
C ALA A 78 3.53 9.32 9.34
N GLN A 79 2.94 9.64 10.49
CA GLN A 79 1.72 10.44 10.53
C GLN A 79 2.03 11.84 10.00
N SER A 80 1.10 12.39 9.22
CA SER A 80 1.16 13.74 8.69
C SER A 80 0.08 14.61 9.32
N ASP A 81 0.46 15.82 9.71
CA ASP A 81 -0.46 16.82 10.28
C ASP A 81 -1.41 17.41 9.22
N CYS A 82 -1.08 17.29 7.93
CA CYS A 82 -1.91 17.81 6.84
C CYS A 82 -3.13 16.92 6.57
N TRP A 83 -3.09 15.65 6.98
CA TRP A 83 -4.15 14.69 6.70
C TRP A 83 -4.23 13.57 7.73
N GLU A 84 -5.29 13.58 8.52
CA GLU A 84 -5.64 12.51 9.44
C GLU A 84 -6.90 11.78 8.95
N PRO A 85 -6.82 10.55 8.43
CA PRO A 85 -7.98 9.69 8.36
C PRO A 85 -8.46 9.40 9.78
N GLU A 86 -9.76 9.43 10.00
CA GLU A 86 -10.35 9.14 11.31
C GLU A 86 -9.82 7.80 11.88
N GLY A 87 -9.03 7.89 12.95
CA GLY A 87 -8.83 6.79 13.90
C GLY A 87 -7.75 5.73 13.60
N LYS A 88 -6.64 6.02 12.92
CA LYS A 88 -5.52 5.05 12.82
C LYS A 88 -4.11 5.64 12.94
N VAL A 89 -3.32 5.02 13.80
CA VAL A 89 -1.86 5.11 13.83
C VAL A 89 -1.31 4.01 12.91
N TYR A 90 -0.58 4.38 11.86
CA TYR A 90 0.11 3.46 10.95
C TYR A 90 1.52 3.18 11.50
N GLY A 91 2.04 1.94 11.45
CA GLY A 91 3.19 1.67 12.33
C GLY A 91 3.95 0.35 12.27
N GLU A 92 3.71 -0.56 11.32
CA GLU A 92 4.70 -1.61 11.06
C GLU A 92 5.61 -1.17 9.89
N PRO A 93 6.93 -1.27 10.02
CA PRO A 93 7.83 -0.95 8.91
C PRO A 93 7.47 -1.80 7.68
N LEU A 94 7.22 -1.13 6.56
CA LEU A 94 7.10 -1.74 5.25
C LEU A 94 8.46 -2.34 4.90
N PRO A 95 8.57 -3.64 4.67
CA PRO A 95 9.86 -4.24 4.32
C PRO A 95 10.30 -3.79 2.92
N ALA A 96 11.61 -3.75 2.66
CA ALA A 96 12.16 -3.28 1.38
C ALA A 96 11.50 -3.96 0.15
N TRP A 97 11.32 -5.28 0.22
CA TRP A 97 10.69 -6.06 -0.85
C TRP A 97 9.27 -5.60 -1.20
N PHE A 98 8.55 -4.98 -0.24
CA PHE A 98 7.19 -4.49 -0.49
C PHE A 98 7.20 -3.35 -1.51
N LEU A 99 8.17 -2.44 -1.42
CA LEU A 99 8.32 -1.34 -2.38
C LEU A 99 8.78 -1.86 -3.74
N ASP A 100 9.66 -2.86 -3.78
CA ASP A 100 10.10 -3.51 -5.03
C ASP A 100 8.93 -4.19 -5.78
N GLU A 101 7.95 -4.72 -5.04
CA GLU A 101 6.74 -5.35 -5.59
C GLU A 101 5.61 -4.35 -5.91
N THR A 102 5.83 -3.05 -5.69
CA THR A 102 4.82 -2.01 -5.90
C THR A 102 5.23 -1.04 -7.01
N ALA A 103 4.42 -0.98 -8.07
CA ALA A 103 4.54 0.03 -9.09
C ALA A 103 3.65 1.24 -8.76
N ILE A 104 4.24 2.44 -8.73
CA ILE A 104 3.52 3.70 -8.52
C ILE A 104 3.70 4.57 -9.76
N ALA A 105 2.61 5.18 -10.23
CA ALA A 105 2.62 6.13 -11.33
C ALA A 105 3.16 7.51 -10.87
N TRP A 106 4.44 7.55 -10.48
CA TRP A 106 5.09 8.77 -10.01
C TRP A 106 4.95 9.93 -11.00
N GLY A 107 4.70 11.13 -10.48
CA GLY A 107 4.52 12.34 -11.29
C GLY A 107 3.22 12.35 -12.10
N ALA A 108 2.26 11.46 -11.82
CA ALA A 108 0.95 11.49 -12.46
C ALA A 108 0.26 12.84 -12.28
N ASP A 109 -0.30 13.35 -13.36
CA ASP A 109 -1.09 14.57 -13.36
C ASP A 109 -2.53 14.28 -12.92
N LEU A 110 -2.81 14.42 -11.62
CA LEU A 110 -4.13 14.09 -11.05
C LEU A 110 -5.27 14.95 -11.62
N ALA A 111 -4.96 16.16 -12.09
CA ALA A 111 -5.85 17.06 -12.81
C ALA A 111 -6.55 16.35 -13.98
N SER A 112 -5.74 15.67 -14.79
CA SER A 112 -6.16 14.98 -16.01
C SER A 112 -7.00 13.72 -15.75
N LEU A 113 -7.08 13.28 -14.48
CA LEU A 113 -7.72 12.03 -14.10
C LEU A 113 -9.14 12.26 -13.59
N LYS A 114 -10.04 11.32 -13.92
CA LYS A 114 -11.42 11.32 -13.44
C LYS A 114 -11.84 9.98 -12.86
N VAL A 115 -12.76 10.05 -11.91
CA VAL A 115 -13.41 8.85 -11.36
C VAL A 115 -14.65 8.56 -12.19
N ASP A 116 -14.66 7.39 -12.83
CA ASP A 116 -15.79 6.84 -13.57
C ASP A 116 -16.27 5.56 -12.86
N GLY A 117 -17.32 5.70 -12.05
CA GLY A 117 -17.84 4.64 -11.19
C GLY A 117 -16.80 4.17 -10.17
N SER A 118 -16.28 2.95 -10.36
CA SER A 118 -15.26 2.37 -9.47
C SER A 118 -13.82 2.57 -9.97
N ARG A 119 -13.61 3.15 -11.15
CA ARG A 119 -12.30 3.24 -11.81
C ARG A 119 -11.81 4.68 -11.88
N VAL A 120 -10.49 4.84 -11.96
CA VAL A 120 -9.86 6.07 -12.41
C VAL A 120 -9.55 5.94 -13.89
N VAL A 121 -9.85 6.98 -14.67
CA VAL A 121 -9.58 7.01 -16.11
C VAL A 121 -8.93 8.34 -16.51
N ASP A 122 -8.18 8.34 -17.60
CA ASP A 122 -7.59 9.53 -18.21
C ASP A 122 -8.59 10.29 -19.12
N SER A 123 -8.10 11.32 -19.83
CA SER A 123 -8.88 12.10 -20.79
C SER A 123 -9.43 11.27 -21.96
N ASP A 124 -8.69 10.23 -22.34
CA ASP A 124 -9.02 9.33 -23.46
C ASP A 124 -9.96 8.20 -23.03
N GLY A 125 -10.24 8.09 -21.73
CA GLY A 125 -11.11 7.08 -21.15
C GLY A 125 -10.41 5.76 -20.83
N ASN A 126 -9.08 5.70 -20.89
CA ASN A 126 -8.32 4.52 -20.50
C ASN A 126 -8.25 4.41 -18.99
N SER A 127 -8.32 3.19 -18.46
CA SER A 127 -8.19 2.96 -17.03
C SER A 127 -6.77 3.23 -16.56
N VAL A 128 -6.63 4.05 -15.52
CA VAL A 128 -5.35 4.38 -14.88
C VAL A 128 -5.30 3.73 -13.50
N GLN A 129 -4.17 3.08 -13.22
CA GLN A 129 -3.85 2.54 -11.89
C GLN A 129 -2.68 3.34 -11.33
N LEU A 130 -2.91 4.10 -10.27
CA LEU A 130 -1.87 4.92 -9.62
C LEU A 130 -0.95 4.08 -8.74
N ILE A 131 -1.47 2.99 -8.17
CA ILE A 131 -0.71 1.98 -7.43
C ILE A 131 -1.08 0.61 -7.98
N THR A 132 -0.08 -0.17 -8.39
CA THR A 132 -0.24 -1.55 -8.86
C THR A 132 0.73 -2.45 -8.10
N PHE A 133 0.33 -3.68 -7.80
CA PHE A 133 1.17 -4.67 -7.14
C PHE A 133 1.40 -5.83 -8.09
N VAL A 134 2.66 -6.25 -8.27
CA VAL A 134 3.10 -7.18 -9.33
C VAL A 134 2.30 -8.49 -9.35
N ASP A 135 1.86 -8.99 -8.19
CA ASP A 135 1.16 -10.28 -8.07
C ASP A 135 -0.36 -10.18 -7.88
N ASP A 136 -0.93 -8.97 -7.88
CA ASP A 136 -2.33 -8.77 -7.49
C ASP A 136 -3.13 -8.12 -8.63
N ALA A 137 -3.65 -8.95 -9.54
CA ALA A 137 -4.56 -8.48 -10.59
C ALA A 137 -5.86 -7.85 -10.03
N ASN A 138 -6.12 -8.01 -8.73
CA ASN A 138 -7.27 -7.47 -8.02
C ASN A 138 -6.90 -6.35 -7.05
N VAL A 139 -5.74 -5.67 -7.22
CA VAL A 139 -5.50 -4.41 -6.49
C VAL A 139 -6.72 -3.55 -6.71
N PRO A 140 -7.43 -3.19 -5.64
CA PRO A 140 -8.75 -2.65 -5.81
C PRO A 140 -8.59 -1.29 -6.46
N SER A 141 -9.34 -1.08 -7.54
CA SER A 141 -9.53 0.22 -8.19
C SER A 141 -9.87 1.33 -7.19
N SER A 142 -10.28 0.96 -5.97
CA SER A 142 -10.53 1.83 -4.83
C SER A 142 -9.32 2.64 -4.35
N LEU A 143 -8.07 2.15 -4.39
CA LEU A 143 -6.94 2.94 -3.86
C LEU A 143 -6.59 4.11 -4.78
N SER A 144 -6.48 3.86 -6.09
CA SER A 144 -6.34 4.91 -7.10
C SER A 144 -7.51 5.89 -7.02
N ARG A 145 -8.73 5.39 -6.83
CA ARG A 145 -9.92 6.22 -6.63
C ARG A 145 -9.80 7.12 -5.40
N ILE A 146 -9.44 6.56 -4.24
CA ILE A 146 -9.26 7.31 -3.00
C ILE A 146 -8.25 8.43 -3.20
N ILE A 147 -7.12 8.17 -3.85
CA ILE A 147 -6.09 9.18 -4.13
C ILE A 147 -6.65 10.36 -4.95
N VAL A 148 -7.34 10.07 -6.05
CA VAL A 148 -7.95 11.09 -6.90
C VAL A 148 -9.09 11.83 -6.18
N GLU A 149 -9.92 11.12 -5.41
CA GLU A 149 -10.98 11.71 -4.59
C GLU A 149 -10.41 12.62 -3.49
N GLN A 150 -9.31 12.24 -2.83
CA GLN A 150 -8.65 13.10 -1.85
C GLN A 150 -8.08 14.36 -2.51
N ALA A 151 -7.38 14.23 -3.64
CA ALA A 151 -6.86 15.38 -4.36
C ALA A 151 -7.97 16.40 -4.69
N ARG A 152 -9.11 15.91 -5.19
CA ARG A 152 -10.28 16.75 -5.49
C ARG A 152 -10.96 17.33 -4.25
N ARG A 153 -10.99 16.59 -3.14
CA ARG A 153 -11.58 17.07 -1.89
C ARG A 153 -10.81 18.26 -1.32
N TYR A 154 -9.48 18.19 -1.33
CA TYR A 154 -8.64 19.26 -0.79
C TYR A 154 -8.42 20.39 -1.80
N PHE A 155 -8.47 20.09 -3.09
CA PHE A 155 -8.22 21.04 -4.16
C PHE A 155 -9.26 20.88 -5.28
N PRO A 156 -10.52 21.30 -5.04
CA PRO A 156 -11.59 21.18 -6.04
C PRO A 156 -11.32 22.05 -7.28
N ASP A 157 -10.50 23.09 -7.13
CA ASP A 157 -10.11 24.04 -8.16
C ASP A 157 -8.68 23.81 -8.68
N ALA A 158 -8.01 22.71 -8.28
CA ALA A 158 -6.79 22.32 -8.98
C ALA A 158 -7.16 22.13 -10.47
N PRO A 159 -6.36 22.69 -11.40
CA PRO A 159 -6.65 22.66 -12.84
C PRO A 159 -6.85 21.25 -13.36
#